data_AF-A0A2P1DUY6-F1
#
_entry.id   AF-A0A2P1DUY6-F1
#
_cell.length_a   1.000
_cell.length_b   1.000
_cell.length_c   1.000
_cell.angle_alpha   90.00
_cell.angle_beta   90.00
_cell.angle_gamma   90.00
#
_symmetry.space_group_name_H-M   'P 1'
#
loop_
_entity.id
_entity.type
_entity.pdbx_description
1 polymer ?
#
loop_
_entity_poly.entity_id
_entity_poly.type
_entity_poly.pdbx_seq_one_letter_code
_entity_poly.pdbx_strand_id
1 'polypeptide(L)'
;MRSLSALAPICAPSRVPGGRKAFEAYLGPESEAWWRHDACESIKAQKVPYPGTILADKGLDDPYLDEQLRPNLLEAACAEAGQPLTLRRHTGYDHSYYFISTFIADHLRYHAAALGDA
;
A
#
# COMPACT_ATOMS: atom_id res chain seq x y z
N MET A 1 3.76 -14.53 -7.48
CA MET A 1 2.76 -13.45 -7.52
C MET A 1 2.87 -12.75 -8.87
N ARG A 2 1.78 -12.68 -9.66
CA ARG A 2 1.85 -12.13 -11.03
C ARG A 2 1.68 -10.60 -11.04
N SER A 3 0.76 -10.08 -10.26
CA SER A 3 0.49 -8.64 -10.11
C SER A 3 0.14 -8.27 -8.68
N LEU A 4 0.37 -7.01 -8.29
CA LEU A 4 0.02 -6.45 -6.97
C LEU A 4 -0.53 -5.04 -7.15
N SER A 5 -1.73 -4.79 -6.63
CA SER A 5 -2.28 -3.45 -6.56
C SER A 5 -3.07 -3.20 -5.27
N ALA A 6 -3.27 -1.94 -4.90
CA ALA A 6 -4.06 -1.55 -3.73
C ALA A 6 -4.78 -0.19 -3.91
N LEU A 7 -5.96 -0.07 -3.30
CA LEU A 7 -6.74 1.18 -3.22
C LEU A 7 -6.72 1.66 -1.77
N ALA A 8 -6.31 2.92 -1.55
CA ALA A 8 -6.18 3.55 -0.23
C ALA A 8 -5.50 2.66 0.85
N PRO A 9 -4.32 2.07 0.58
CA PRO A 9 -3.67 1.14 1.52
C PRO A 9 -3.17 1.84 2.80
N ILE A 10 -3.19 1.10 3.92
CA ILE A 10 -2.37 1.43 5.10
C ILE A 10 -0.92 1.02 4.77
N CYS A 11 -0.08 2.00 4.47
CA CYS A 11 1.26 1.73 3.95
C CYS A 11 2.27 1.32 5.03
N ALA A 12 2.13 1.87 6.24
CA ALA A 12 3.06 1.66 7.35
C ALA A 12 2.28 1.43 8.67
N PRO A 13 1.59 0.29 8.82
CA PRO A 13 0.76 0.00 9.99
C PRO A 13 1.51 0.12 11.33
N SER A 14 2.81 -0.20 11.37
CA SER A 14 3.63 -0.04 12.59
C SER A 14 3.86 1.40 13.02
N ARG A 15 3.55 2.37 12.15
CA ARG A 15 3.81 3.81 12.33
C ARG A 15 2.54 4.66 12.47
N VAL A 16 1.36 4.04 12.52
CA VAL A 16 0.07 4.74 12.60
C VAL A 16 -0.79 4.22 13.75
N PRO A 17 -1.66 5.05 14.37
CA PRO A 17 -2.36 4.67 15.60
C PRO A 17 -3.21 3.40 15.46
N GLY A 18 -3.98 3.28 14.37
CA GLY A 18 -4.85 2.11 14.14
C GLY A 18 -4.06 0.83 13.91
N GLY A 19 -2.97 0.91 13.15
CA GLY A 19 -2.09 -0.21 12.87
C GLY A 19 -1.31 -0.67 14.11
N ARG A 20 -0.74 0.26 14.89
CA ARG A 20 -0.06 -0.05 16.16
C ARG A 20 -0.99 -0.72 17.15
N LYS A 21 -2.20 -0.17 17.34
CA LYS A 21 -3.23 -0.77 18.20
C LYS A 21 -3.57 -2.20 17.77
N ALA A 22 -3.74 -2.43 16.47
CA ALA A 22 -4.02 -3.77 15.94
C ALA A 22 -2.83 -4.72 16.15
N PHE A 23 -1.61 -4.27 15.88
CA PHE A 23 -0.42 -5.08 16.07
C PHE A 23 -0.16 -5.42 17.54
N GLU A 24 -0.35 -4.49 18.46
CA GLU A 24 -0.27 -4.76 19.90
C GLU A 24 -1.28 -5.84 20.33
N ALA A 25 -2.52 -5.75 19.82
CA ALA A 25 -3.57 -6.70 20.16
C ALA A 25 -3.33 -8.11 19.59
N TYR A 26 -2.78 -8.23 18.38
CA TYR A 26 -2.64 -9.51 17.68
C TYR A 26 -1.25 -10.12 17.75
N LEU A 27 -0.20 -9.29 17.76
CA LEU A 27 1.20 -9.69 17.70
C LEU A 27 1.94 -9.44 19.02
N GLY A 28 1.30 -8.79 19.99
CA GLY A 28 1.91 -8.42 21.27
C GLY A 28 2.77 -7.15 21.16
N PRO A 29 3.63 -6.90 22.17
CA PRO A 29 4.47 -5.70 22.24
C PRO A 29 5.29 -5.48 20.96
N GLU A 30 5.64 -4.21 20.70
CA GLU A 30 6.43 -3.81 19.55
C GLU A 30 7.72 -4.64 19.45
N SER A 31 7.89 -5.29 18.30
CA SER A 31 9.03 -6.18 18.01
C SER A 31 9.24 -6.30 16.50
N GLU A 32 10.36 -6.89 16.10
CA GLU A 32 10.68 -7.16 14.69
C GLU A 32 9.62 -8.04 14.00
N ALA A 33 8.82 -8.78 14.76
CA ALA A 33 7.71 -9.56 14.23
C ALA A 33 6.67 -8.68 13.50
N TRP A 34 6.51 -7.41 13.90
CA TRP A 34 5.62 -6.46 13.23
C TRP A 34 6.07 -6.16 11.80
N TRP A 35 7.37 -6.15 11.52
CA TRP A 35 7.91 -5.76 10.21
C TRP A 35 7.46 -6.68 9.09
N ARG A 36 7.21 -7.95 9.40
CA ARG A 36 6.66 -8.94 8.45
C ARG A 36 5.23 -8.63 8.00
N HIS A 37 4.55 -7.74 8.72
CA HIS A 37 3.18 -7.30 8.46
C HIS A 37 3.09 -5.82 8.08
N ASP A 38 4.24 -5.13 7.98
CA ASP A 38 4.34 -3.74 7.56
C ASP A 38 4.97 -3.68 6.16
N ALA A 39 4.25 -3.10 5.19
CA ALA A 39 4.70 -3.06 3.81
C ALA A 39 5.98 -2.22 3.64
N CYS A 40 6.09 -1.09 4.32
CA CYS A 40 7.28 -0.23 4.24
C CYS A 40 8.50 -0.93 4.83
N GLU A 41 8.36 -1.56 6.01
CA GLU A 41 9.48 -2.30 6.62
C GLU A 41 9.85 -3.54 5.80
N SER A 42 8.86 -4.27 5.29
CA SER A 42 9.09 -5.43 4.42
C SER A 42 9.84 -5.08 3.14
N ILE A 43 9.49 -3.96 2.49
CA ILE A 43 10.16 -3.48 1.26
C ILE A 43 11.62 -3.12 1.55
N LYS A 44 11.88 -2.39 2.64
CA LYS A 44 13.23 -2.00 3.05
C LYS A 44 14.12 -3.21 3.38
N ALA A 45 13.57 -4.18 4.12
CA ALA A 45 14.31 -5.36 4.56
C ALA A 45 14.66 -6.30 3.39
N GLN A 46 13.73 -6.53 2.47
CA GLN A 46 13.88 -7.54 1.42
C GLN A 46 14.49 -7.01 0.12
N LYS A 47 14.57 -5.68 -0.06
CA LYS A 47 15.11 -5.02 -1.27
C LYS A 47 14.48 -5.55 -2.57
N VAL A 48 13.30 -5.02 -2.91
CA VAL A 48 12.46 -5.44 -4.05
C VAL A 48 11.78 -6.81 -3.83
N PRO A 49 10.91 -6.94 -2.82
CA PRO A 49 10.19 -8.20 -2.55
C PRO A 49 9.22 -8.61 -3.68
N TYR A 50 8.82 -7.68 -4.53
CA TYR A 50 7.96 -7.94 -5.68
C TYR A 50 8.67 -7.56 -6.99
N PRO A 51 8.90 -8.50 -7.92
CA PRO A 51 9.67 -8.21 -9.14
C PRO A 51 8.95 -7.30 -10.14
N GLY A 52 7.64 -7.09 -9.99
CA GLY A 52 6.87 -6.20 -10.85
C GLY A 52 6.70 -4.79 -10.28
N THR A 53 5.90 -3.98 -10.97
CA THR A 53 5.54 -2.63 -10.52
C THR A 53 4.30 -2.66 -9.65
N ILE A 54 4.38 -2.22 -8.40
CA ILE A 54 3.22 -2.10 -7.51
C ILE A 54 2.32 -0.97 -8.05
N LEU A 55 1.02 -1.21 -8.23
CA LEU A 55 0.05 -0.16 -8.53
C LEU A 55 -0.69 0.25 -7.26
N ALA A 56 -0.64 1.52 -6.89
CA ALA A 56 -1.41 2.03 -5.75
C ALA A 56 -2.17 3.29 -6.13
N ASP A 57 -3.39 3.39 -5.65
CA ASP A 57 -4.29 4.52 -5.90
C ASP A 57 -4.74 5.15 -4.60
N LYS A 58 -4.75 6.47 -4.56
CA LYS A 58 -5.06 7.22 -3.35
C LYS A 58 -5.88 8.48 -3.61
N GLY A 59 -7.03 8.58 -2.96
CA GLY A 59 -7.79 9.84 -2.84
C GLY A 59 -7.05 10.86 -1.96
N LEU A 60 -6.95 12.10 -2.43
CA LEU A 60 -6.30 13.19 -1.68
C LEU A 60 -7.23 13.88 -0.68
N ASP A 61 -8.53 13.67 -0.81
CA ASP A 61 -9.56 14.19 0.11
C ASP A 61 -9.99 13.10 1.12
N ASP A 62 -9.23 12.01 1.17
CA ASP A 62 -9.43 10.91 2.11
C ASP A 62 -9.07 11.35 3.54
N PRO A 63 -10.02 11.32 4.50
CA PRO A 63 -9.81 11.83 5.85
C PRO A 63 -8.73 11.06 6.64
N TYR A 64 -8.36 9.86 6.19
CA TYR A 64 -7.35 9.02 6.84
C TYR A 64 -5.97 9.12 6.18
N LEU A 65 -5.81 9.97 5.16
CA LEU A 65 -4.59 10.11 4.35
C LEU A 65 -3.32 10.24 5.20
N ASP A 66 -3.29 11.20 6.13
CA ASP A 66 -2.09 11.52 6.92
C ASP A 66 -2.01 10.74 8.24
N GLU A 67 -3.14 10.33 8.79
CA GLU A 67 -3.15 9.68 10.11
C GLU A 67 -2.94 8.17 10.00
N GLN A 68 -3.53 7.51 9.00
CA GLN A 68 -3.53 6.05 8.90
C GLN A 68 -2.87 5.52 7.63
N LEU A 69 -2.99 6.22 6.50
CA LEU A 69 -2.71 5.62 5.19
C LEU A 69 -1.28 5.88 4.72
N ARG A 70 -0.80 7.12 4.90
CA ARG A 70 0.61 7.51 4.77
C ARG A 70 1.30 7.02 3.47
N PRO A 71 0.74 7.30 2.29
CA PRO A 71 1.29 6.86 1.00
C PRO A 71 2.71 7.36 0.73
N ASN A 72 3.10 8.51 1.29
CA ASN A 72 4.45 9.05 1.15
C ASN A 72 5.52 8.16 1.81
N LEU A 73 5.15 7.38 2.84
CA LEU A 73 6.06 6.40 3.45
C LEU A 73 6.32 5.22 2.51
N LEU A 74 5.28 4.76 1.78
CA LEU A 74 5.44 3.72 0.77
C LEU A 74 6.33 4.20 -0.38
N GLU A 75 6.09 5.42 -0.88
CA GLU A 75 6.90 6.01 -1.95
C GLU A 75 8.38 6.10 -1.54
N ALA A 76 8.67 6.57 -0.33
CA ALA A 76 10.03 6.62 0.20
C ALA A 76 10.66 5.23 0.37
N ALA A 77 9.93 4.26 0.92
CA ALA A 77 10.42 2.88 1.10
C ALA A 77 10.71 2.20 -0.25
N CYS A 78 9.83 2.38 -1.23
CA CYS A 78 10.02 1.86 -2.58
C CYS A 78 11.24 2.50 -3.27
N ALA A 79 11.39 3.82 -3.18
CA ALA A 79 12.52 4.54 -3.75
C ALA A 79 13.86 4.09 -3.13
N GLU A 80 13.91 3.93 -1.81
CA GLU A 80 15.10 3.45 -1.07
C GLU A 80 15.49 2.02 -1.46
N ALA A 81 14.50 1.13 -1.59
CA ALA A 81 14.71 -0.28 -1.91
C ALA A 81 14.87 -0.56 -3.42
N GLY A 82 14.56 0.41 -4.29
CA GLY A 82 14.48 0.20 -5.74
C GLY A 82 13.25 -0.59 -6.20
N GLN A 83 12.21 -0.70 -5.37
CA GLN A 83 10.96 -1.40 -5.71
C GLN A 83 10.13 -0.54 -6.67
N PRO A 84 9.81 -1.00 -7.89
CA PRO A 84 9.00 -0.21 -8.80
C PRO A 84 7.59 0.01 -8.25
N LEU A 85 7.14 1.27 -8.27
CA LEU A 85 5.85 1.73 -7.75
C LEU A 85 5.24 2.75 -8.71
N THR A 86 3.98 2.53 -9.06
CA THR A 86 3.08 3.52 -9.67
C THR A 86 2.07 3.95 -8.62
N LEU A 87 2.28 5.11 -8.02
CA LEU A 87 1.36 5.70 -7.03
C LEU A 87 0.55 6.84 -7.67
N ARG A 88 -0.74 6.60 -7.93
CA ARG A 88 -1.68 7.57 -8.49
C ARG A 88 -2.41 8.31 -7.37
N ARG A 89 -2.47 9.64 -7.47
CA ARG A 89 -3.08 10.54 -6.48
C ARG A 89 -4.25 11.27 -7.13
N HIS A 90 -5.42 11.22 -6.49
CA HIS A 90 -6.68 11.69 -7.07
C HIS A 90 -7.32 12.77 -6.19
N THR A 91 -7.26 14.01 -6.65
CA THR A 91 -7.93 15.17 -6.02
C THR A 91 -9.45 14.99 -6.07
N GLY A 92 -10.14 15.31 -4.97
CA GLY A 92 -11.61 15.24 -4.91
C GLY A 92 -12.17 13.84 -4.60
N TYR A 93 -11.30 12.85 -4.37
CA TYR A 93 -11.71 11.49 -4.01
C TYR A 93 -11.38 11.17 -2.55
N ASP A 94 -12.31 10.49 -1.89
CA ASP A 94 -12.27 10.13 -0.47
C ASP A 94 -11.95 8.64 -0.25
N HIS A 95 -12.30 8.11 0.92
CA HIS A 95 -12.12 6.70 1.29
C HIS A 95 -13.30 5.78 0.88
N SER A 96 -14.31 6.32 0.21
CA SER A 96 -15.57 5.60 0.01
C SER A 96 -15.51 4.59 -1.14
N TYR A 97 -16.57 3.80 -1.26
CA TYR A 97 -16.75 2.95 -2.44
C TYR A 97 -16.95 3.75 -3.74
N TYR A 98 -17.27 5.05 -3.70
CA TYR A 98 -17.26 5.87 -4.92
C TYR A 98 -15.84 5.96 -5.50
N PHE A 99 -14.84 6.21 -4.66
CA PHE A 99 -13.44 6.15 -5.06
C PHE A 99 -13.06 4.76 -5.62
N ILE A 100 -13.37 3.70 -4.87
CA ILE A 100 -13.07 2.32 -5.30
C ILE A 100 -13.72 2.01 -6.66
N SER A 101 -15.02 2.27 -6.80
CA SER A 101 -15.77 1.98 -8.03
C SER A 101 -15.26 2.76 -9.25
N THR A 102 -14.70 3.94 -9.04
CA THR A 102 -14.14 4.77 -10.12
C THR A 102 -12.88 4.14 -10.71
N PHE A 103 -12.00 3.61 -9.86
CA PHE A 103 -10.68 3.13 -10.28
C PHE A 103 -10.55 1.61 -10.37
N ILE A 104 -11.51 0.83 -9.85
CA ILE A 104 -11.44 -0.63 -9.85
C ILE A 104 -11.27 -1.24 -11.26
N ALA A 105 -11.86 -0.63 -12.28
CA ALA A 105 -11.71 -1.10 -13.66
C ALA A 105 -10.25 -1.04 -14.15
N ASP A 106 -9.49 -0.03 -13.72
CA ASP A 106 -8.06 0.08 -14.06
C ASP A 106 -7.22 -0.98 -13.35
N HIS A 107 -7.52 -1.25 -12.08
CA HIS A 107 -6.87 -2.33 -11.32
C HIS A 107 -7.15 -3.69 -11.96
N LEU A 108 -8.39 -3.94 -12.39
CA LEU A 108 -8.76 -5.17 -13.11
C LEU A 108 -7.97 -5.32 -14.42
N ARG A 109 -7.85 -4.25 -15.21
CA ARG A 109 -7.03 -4.27 -16.45
C ARG A 109 -5.55 -4.51 -16.16
N TYR A 110 -5.01 -3.85 -15.15
CA TYR A 110 -3.64 -4.04 -14.70
C TYR A 110 -3.37 -5.50 -14.29
N HIS A 111 -4.29 -6.11 -13.54
CA HIS A 111 -4.20 -7.52 -13.18
C HIS A 111 -4.39 -8.46 -14.36
N ALA A 112 -5.33 -8.17 -15.25
CA ALA A 112 -5.60 -8.97 -16.45
C ALA A 112 -4.40 -9.02 -17.39
N ALA A 113 -3.71 -7.90 -17.61
CA ALA A 113 -2.49 -7.85 -18.41
C ALA A 113 -1.40 -8.81 -17.85
N ALA A 114 -1.12 -8.72 -16.55
CA ALA A 114 -0.14 -9.60 -15.90
C ALA A 114 -0.55 -11.09 -15.83
N LEU A 115 -1.84 -11.40 -15.99
CA LEU A 115 -2.36 -12.76 -16.04
C LEU A 115 -2.37 -13.34 -17.46
N GLY A 116 -2.62 -12.49 -18.47
CA GLY A 116 -2.68 -12.86 -19.89
C GLY A 116 -1.31 -13.15 -20.51
N ASP A 117 -0.23 -12.64 -19.94
CA ASP A 117 1.16 -12.91 -20.35
C ASP A 117 1.68 -14.29 -19.83
N ALA A 118 0.81 -15.31 -19.76
CA ALA A 118 1.13 -16.67 -19.30
C ALA A 118 1.42 -17.64 -20.44
#